data_AF-A0A4U5LQ85-F1
#
_entry.id   AF-A0A4U5LQ85-F1
#
_cell.length_a   1.000
_cell.length_b   1.000
_cell.length_c   1.000
_cell.angle_alpha   90.00
_cell.angle_beta   90.00
_cell.angle_gamma   90.00
#
_symmetry.space_group_name_H-M   'P 1'
#
loop_
_entity.id
_entity.type
_entity.pdbx_description
1 polymer ?
#
loop_
_entity_poly.entity_id
_entity_poly.type
_entity_poly.pdbx_seq_one_letter_code
_entity_poly.pdbx_strand_id
1 'polypeptide(L)'
;MENYRLDAQSAAEKAVSVIGFGYDLTKDIRLSSCKPGPFGSRLIELDLTRNQELFVPGGVIVQNVPNGIKCDKGERTRFLSDVLSFNQMSEKFNQEMCLSGKIPSGLFNAMFDLRGCWQKDAASAKNLAFDGWFITLYNVELERSHITLSEEVKHEVPATWDPVALAEFIDKYGTHVVVGVKMGGKDVIHIKQLQNSNLEPPEVQKLLKEYADKRFSGDVNPAELSGKPKDEHIMPWDFHGVFAHSSRPPVITSMKNGQITSICIRRGGVDVGESHNQWLSTISQSPNVISMSFVPITSLLSGIRGNGFLSHAVNLYLRYKPPIEELHQFLEFQLPRQWAPIYGDLPLTLKRKKQATPSLRFTIMGPKLYVNTTQVDSGNRPVTGIRLYLEGKRSDHLAIHLQHLSSLPNMVQLSDDLRQEPTHEPVERGYFEPVNWNIFSHVCTAPVEYNDAHIDETASIVTKAWFEVKVVGMKKVLFLRLGFSMVASARLRRSEWDGPSTLSRKSGVFSMLISTRFSAGLNPPEKPGKVDLNSAVYPGGPPLPSRAPKMSNFVDTKEMVRGPEDPPGYWVVTGAKLCVDGGRISIKVKYSLLAIMSEESMMFM
;
A
#
# COMPACT_ATOMS: atom_id res chain seq x y z
N MET A 1 -0.06 23.28 -28.00
CA MET A 1 -0.69 22.20 -27.20
C MET A 1 -1.48 21.34 -28.17
N GLU A 2 -0.84 20.35 -28.78
CA GLU A 2 -1.52 19.46 -29.72
C GLU A 2 -2.45 18.52 -28.96
N ASN A 3 -3.73 18.58 -29.30
CA ASN A 3 -4.78 17.73 -28.73
C ASN A 3 -4.59 16.30 -29.26
N TYR A 4 -4.18 15.37 -28.40
CA TYR A 4 -4.19 13.91 -28.65
C TYR A 4 -5.63 13.36 -28.67
N ARG A 5 -6.48 13.89 -29.55
CA ARG A 5 -7.83 13.38 -29.83
C ARG A 5 -7.73 12.41 -31.00
N LEU A 6 -8.17 11.17 -30.80
CA LEU A 6 -8.27 10.21 -31.87
C LEU A 6 -9.59 10.46 -32.61
N ASP A 7 -9.52 10.68 -33.92
CA ASP A 7 -10.69 10.56 -34.77
C ASP A 7 -11.20 9.10 -34.78
N ALA A 8 -12.37 8.88 -35.37
CA ALA A 8 -12.99 7.56 -35.40
C ALA A 8 -12.11 6.48 -36.06
N GLN A 9 -11.36 6.83 -37.11
CA GLN A 9 -10.49 5.91 -37.84
C GLN A 9 -9.28 5.51 -36.98
N SER A 10 -8.56 6.50 -36.48
CA SER A 10 -7.38 6.33 -35.62
C SER A 10 -7.72 5.58 -34.33
N ALA A 11 -8.91 5.84 -33.77
CA ALA A 11 -9.40 5.13 -32.58
C ALA A 11 -9.65 3.64 -32.86
N ALA A 12 -10.24 3.31 -34.02
CA ALA A 12 -10.49 1.93 -34.41
C ALA A 12 -9.20 1.17 -34.72
N GLU A 13 -8.29 1.78 -35.48
CA GLU A 13 -6.96 1.22 -35.75
C GLU A 13 -6.19 0.97 -34.46
N LYS A 14 -6.22 1.95 -33.52
CA LYS A 14 -5.58 1.78 -32.22
C LYS A 14 -6.23 0.66 -31.40
N ALA A 15 -7.57 0.58 -31.38
CA ALA A 15 -8.32 -0.46 -30.67
C ALA A 15 -7.93 -1.86 -31.15
N VAL A 16 -7.82 -2.08 -32.47
CA VAL A 16 -7.35 -3.35 -33.04
C VAL A 16 -5.86 -3.57 -32.75
N SER A 17 -5.03 -2.52 -32.81
CA SER A 17 -3.59 -2.61 -32.58
C SER A 17 -3.22 -3.03 -31.16
N VAL A 18 -4.07 -2.82 -30.15
CA VAL A 18 -3.72 -3.15 -28.74
C VAL A 18 -4.13 -4.55 -28.32
N ILE A 19 -4.92 -5.27 -29.11
CA ILE A 19 -5.33 -6.65 -28.76
C ILE A 19 -4.09 -7.56 -28.72
N GLY A 20 -3.86 -8.24 -27.61
CA GLY A 20 -2.67 -9.05 -27.40
C GLY A 20 -1.46 -8.27 -26.87
N PHE A 21 -1.60 -6.96 -26.57
CA PHE A 21 -0.56 -6.21 -25.84
C PHE A 21 -0.65 -6.47 -24.35
N GLY A 22 0.47 -6.24 -23.67
CA GLY A 22 0.56 -6.21 -22.22
C GLY A 22 -0.20 -5.04 -21.61
N TYR A 23 -0.54 -5.17 -20.34
CA TYR A 23 -1.21 -4.13 -19.57
C TYR A 23 -0.86 -4.22 -18.10
N ASP A 24 -0.62 -3.06 -17.51
CA ASP A 24 -0.47 -2.92 -16.07
C ASP A 24 -1.82 -2.63 -15.42
N LEU A 25 -2.42 -3.64 -14.78
CA LEU A 25 -3.73 -3.55 -14.14
C LEU A 25 -3.76 -2.57 -12.95
N THR A 26 -2.62 -2.05 -12.47
CA THR A 26 -2.59 -0.98 -11.46
C THR A 26 -2.97 0.38 -12.04
N LYS A 27 -2.99 0.53 -13.37
CA LYS A 27 -3.32 1.78 -14.08
C LYS A 27 -4.80 1.86 -14.49
N ASP A 28 -5.31 3.08 -14.63
CA ASP A 28 -6.59 3.36 -15.29
C ASP A 28 -6.56 2.88 -16.75
N ILE A 29 -7.71 2.46 -17.31
CA ILE A 29 -7.80 1.95 -18.69
C ILE A 29 -7.56 3.07 -19.72
N ARG A 30 -6.51 2.91 -20.53
CA ARG A 30 -6.15 3.83 -21.63
C ARG A 30 -5.44 3.05 -22.73
N LEU A 31 -5.77 3.32 -23.99
CA LEU A 31 -5.08 2.69 -25.13
C LEU A 31 -3.58 3.04 -25.18
N SER A 32 -3.21 4.20 -24.66
CA SER A 32 -1.80 4.64 -24.55
C SER A 32 -1.02 3.91 -23.46
N SER A 33 -1.70 3.28 -22.50
CA SER A 33 -1.06 2.53 -21.41
C SER A 33 -0.80 1.06 -21.76
N CYS A 34 -1.24 0.60 -22.94
CA CYS A 34 -0.97 -0.75 -23.43
C CYS A 34 0.52 -0.89 -23.75
N LYS A 35 1.13 -1.98 -23.26
CA LYS A 35 2.56 -2.28 -23.39
C LYS A 35 2.80 -3.23 -24.57
N PRO A 36 3.37 -2.77 -25.69
CA PRO A 36 3.69 -3.67 -26.80
C PRO A 36 4.83 -4.62 -26.41
N GLY A 37 4.92 -5.75 -27.12
CA GLY A 37 6.05 -6.67 -27.05
C GLY A 37 7.32 -6.12 -27.71
N PRO A 38 8.38 -6.94 -27.77
CA PRO A 38 9.63 -6.57 -28.42
C PRO A 38 9.37 -6.10 -29.86
N PHE A 39 10.00 -5.00 -30.27
CA PHE A 39 9.81 -4.39 -31.60
C PHE A 39 8.37 -3.94 -31.92
N GLY A 40 7.54 -3.69 -30.92
CA GLY A 40 6.15 -3.25 -31.14
C GLY A 40 5.16 -4.38 -31.38
N SER A 41 5.58 -5.64 -31.21
CA SER A 41 4.78 -6.83 -31.50
C SER A 41 3.69 -7.10 -30.45
N ARG A 42 2.87 -8.13 -30.70
CA ARG A 42 1.92 -8.65 -29.71
C ARG A 42 2.64 -9.62 -28.78
N LEU A 43 2.17 -9.73 -27.54
CA LEU A 43 2.68 -10.72 -26.59
C LEU A 43 2.17 -12.13 -26.88
N ILE A 44 1.08 -12.23 -27.65
CA ILE A 44 0.42 -13.48 -28.03
C ILE A 44 0.66 -13.81 -29.50
N GLU A 45 0.68 -15.09 -29.80
CA GLU A 45 0.73 -15.61 -31.15
C GLU A 45 -0.65 -15.49 -31.80
N LEU A 46 -0.69 -14.88 -32.99
CA LEU A 46 -1.87 -14.83 -33.85
C LEU A 46 -1.48 -15.35 -35.23
N ASP A 47 -2.41 -16.07 -35.86
CA ASP A 47 -2.24 -16.49 -37.25
C ASP A 47 -2.30 -15.26 -38.18
N LEU A 48 -1.13 -14.84 -38.67
CA LEU A 48 -0.99 -13.72 -39.62
C LEU A 48 -1.14 -14.17 -41.08
N THR A 49 -1.31 -15.47 -41.35
CA THR A 49 -1.45 -15.98 -42.72
C THR A 49 -2.78 -15.58 -43.36
N ARG A 50 -3.78 -15.24 -42.52
CA ARG A 50 -5.10 -14.80 -42.95
C ARG A 50 -5.45 -13.50 -42.26
N ASN A 51 -5.24 -12.41 -42.99
CA ASN A 51 -5.72 -11.09 -42.61
C ASN A 51 -7.01 -10.76 -43.35
N GLN A 52 -7.86 -9.98 -42.70
CA GLN A 52 -9.14 -9.52 -43.23
C GLN A 52 -9.31 -8.01 -43.04
N GLU A 53 -10.25 -7.44 -43.78
CA GLU A 53 -10.78 -6.11 -43.51
C GLU A 53 -11.79 -6.20 -42.37
N LEU A 54 -11.64 -5.35 -41.36
CA LEU A 54 -12.56 -5.27 -40.23
C LEU A 54 -13.45 -4.04 -40.37
N PHE A 55 -14.75 -4.28 -40.52
CA PHE A 55 -15.75 -3.22 -40.64
C PHE A 55 -16.23 -2.79 -39.27
N VAL A 56 -16.04 -1.50 -38.97
CA VAL A 56 -16.46 -0.89 -37.70
C VAL A 56 -17.69 0.00 -37.96
N PRO A 57 -18.69 -0.01 -37.06
CA PRO A 57 -19.83 0.90 -37.12
C PRO A 57 -19.40 2.36 -37.31
N GLY A 58 -20.02 3.07 -38.26
CA GLY A 58 -19.64 4.43 -38.65
C GLY A 58 -18.87 4.53 -39.98
N GLY A 59 -18.74 3.42 -40.73
CA GLY A 59 -18.11 3.40 -42.06
C GLY A 59 -16.58 3.32 -42.02
N VAL A 60 -16.01 3.05 -40.85
CA VAL A 60 -14.57 2.88 -40.63
C VAL A 60 -14.16 1.46 -41.04
N ILE A 61 -13.08 1.35 -41.80
CA ILE A 61 -12.51 0.07 -42.24
C ILE A 61 -11.09 0.00 -41.72
N VAL A 62 -10.77 -1.03 -40.95
CA VAL A 62 -9.41 -1.32 -40.49
C VAL A 62 -8.84 -2.43 -41.36
N GLN A 63 -7.70 -2.15 -41.97
CA GLN A 63 -7.01 -3.06 -42.88
C GLN A 63 -6.09 -4.02 -42.13
N ASN A 64 -5.76 -5.15 -42.76
CA ASN A 64 -4.78 -6.13 -42.27
C ASN A 64 -5.04 -6.66 -40.84
N VAL A 65 -6.30 -6.92 -40.50
CA VAL A 65 -6.68 -7.42 -39.18
C VAL A 65 -6.54 -8.94 -39.13
N PRO A 66 -5.81 -9.52 -38.16
CA PRO A 66 -5.76 -10.96 -37.97
C PRO A 66 -7.17 -11.55 -37.78
N ASN A 67 -7.46 -12.68 -38.43
CA ASN A 67 -8.78 -13.31 -38.40
C ASN A 67 -9.34 -13.61 -37.00
N GLY A 68 -8.46 -13.81 -36.01
CA GLY A 68 -8.87 -14.05 -34.62
C GLY A 68 -9.48 -12.82 -33.93
N ILE A 69 -9.35 -11.62 -34.50
CA ILE A 69 -9.91 -10.38 -33.94
C ILE A 69 -11.24 -10.07 -34.63
N LYS A 70 -12.30 -9.96 -33.83
CA LYS A 70 -13.67 -9.70 -34.27
C LYS A 70 -14.13 -8.32 -33.79
N CYS A 71 -15.08 -7.76 -34.53
CA CYS A 71 -15.75 -6.52 -34.17
C CYS A 71 -17.24 -6.79 -33.99
N ASP A 72 -17.74 -6.58 -32.78
CA ASP A 72 -19.16 -6.68 -32.48
C ASP A 72 -19.80 -5.30 -32.41
N LYS A 73 -21.10 -5.26 -32.69
CA LYS A 73 -21.89 -4.03 -32.54
C LYS A 73 -21.94 -3.61 -31.08
N GLY A 74 -21.83 -2.31 -30.84
CA GLY A 74 -22.00 -1.75 -29.52
C GLY A 74 -23.46 -1.66 -29.08
N GLU A 75 -23.64 -1.31 -27.81
CA GLU A 75 -24.91 -1.06 -27.17
C GLU A 75 -24.88 0.25 -26.38
N ARG A 76 -26.06 0.81 -26.14
CA ARG A 76 -26.24 1.98 -25.28
C ARG A 76 -27.08 1.60 -24.08
N THR A 77 -26.50 1.71 -22.89
CA THR A 77 -27.14 1.28 -21.65
C THR A 77 -26.94 2.33 -20.57
N ARG A 78 -28.01 2.68 -19.84
CA ARG A 78 -27.90 3.36 -18.55
C ARG A 78 -27.84 2.28 -17.48
N PHE A 79 -26.85 2.36 -16.62
CA PHE A 79 -26.66 1.38 -15.57
C PHE A 79 -26.56 2.07 -14.21
N LEU A 80 -27.38 1.58 -13.28
CA LEU A 80 -27.40 1.99 -11.88
C LEU A 80 -26.93 0.81 -11.05
N SER A 81 -25.87 0.99 -10.28
CA SER A 81 -25.41 -0.04 -9.35
C SER A 81 -26.25 -0.06 -8.08
N ASP A 82 -26.24 -1.20 -7.38
CA ASP A 82 -26.59 -1.24 -5.97
C ASP A 82 -25.54 -0.48 -5.13
N VAL A 83 -25.90 -0.20 -3.87
CA VAL A 83 -24.98 0.31 -2.86
C VAL A 83 -24.21 -0.87 -2.28
N LEU A 84 -22.92 -0.96 -2.61
CA LEU A 84 -22.08 -2.10 -2.28
C LEU A 84 -20.96 -1.71 -1.32
N SER A 85 -20.48 -2.67 -0.54
CA SER A 85 -19.23 -2.51 0.21
C SER A 85 -18.03 -2.37 -0.74
N PHE A 86 -16.91 -1.85 -0.22
CA PHE A 86 -15.66 -1.69 -0.99
C PHE A 86 -15.26 -2.97 -1.74
N ASN A 87 -15.24 -4.12 -1.06
CA ASN A 87 -14.82 -5.40 -1.63
C ASN A 87 -15.77 -5.90 -2.72
N GLN A 88 -17.08 -5.75 -2.52
CA GLN A 88 -18.09 -6.16 -3.50
C GLN A 88 -18.02 -5.29 -4.76
N MET A 89 -17.82 -3.98 -4.60
CA MET A 89 -17.67 -3.09 -5.75
C MET A 89 -16.37 -3.35 -6.51
N SER A 90 -15.26 -3.59 -5.80
CA SER A 90 -13.97 -3.98 -6.40
C SER A 90 -14.11 -5.26 -7.23
N GLU A 91 -14.77 -6.29 -6.67
CA GLU A 91 -15.04 -7.56 -7.36
C GLU A 91 -15.91 -7.36 -8.61
N LYS A 92 -16.95 -6.51 -8.52
CA LYS A 92 -17.80 -6.17 -9.67
C LYS A 92 -16.99 -5.54 -10.81
N PHE A 93 -16.13 -4.57 -10.51
CA PHE A 93 -15.26 -3.94 -11.51
C PHE A 93 -14.30 -4.95 -12.15
N ASN A 94 -13.76 -5.88 -11.36
CA ASN A 94 -12.89 -6.93 -11.88
C ASN A 94 -13.65 -7.89 -12.82
N GLN A 95 -14.86 -8.30 -12.45
CA GLN A 95 -15.73 -9.15 -13.28
C GLN A 95 -16.06 -8.49 -14.62
N GLU A 96 -16.35 -7.19 -14.64
CA GLU A 96 -16.59 -6.42 -15.87
C GLU A 96 -15.39 -6.42 -16.83
N MET A 97 -14.17 -6.63 -16.31
CA MET A 97 -12.94 -6.76 -17.09
C MET A 97 -12.54 -8.22 -17.39
N CYS A 98 -13.44 -9.18 -17.16
CA CYS A 98 -13.20 -10.63 -17.27
C CYS A 98 -12.17 -11.19 -16.27
N LEU A 99 -12.04 -10.56 -15.09
CA LEU A 99 -11.13 -10.98 -14.04
C LEU A 99 -11.89 -11.47 -12.80
N SER A 100 -11.24 -12.32 -12.01
CA SER A 100 -11.74 -12.81 -10.72
C SER A 100 -11.02 -12.15 -9.55
N GLY A 101 -11.67 -12.14 -8.38
CA GLY A 101 -11.06 -11.72 -7.12
C GLY A 101 -11.36 -10.29 -6.73
N LYS A 102 -10.88 -9.92 -5.54
CA LYS A 102 -11.31 -8.70 -4.82
C LYS A 102 -10.24 -7.61 -4.76
N ILE A 103 -9.05 -7.87 -5.28
CA ILE A 103 -7.96 -6.89 -5.29
C ILE A 103 -8.37 -5.71 -6.18
N PRO A 104 -8.40 -4.47 -5.66
CA PRO A 104 -8.81 -3.31 -6.43
C PRO A 104 -7.94 -3.08 -7.66
N SER A 105 -8.56 -2.94 -8.83
CA SER A 105 -7.86 -2.56 -10.06
C SER A 105 -7.56 -1.06 -10.13
N GLY A 106 -6.66 -0.67 -11.03
CA GLY A 106 -6.37 0.74 -11.34
C GLY A 106 -7.60 1.49 -11.86
N LEU A 107 -8.45 0.81 -12.64
CA LEU A 107 -9.74 1.35 -13.08
C LEU A 107 -10.63 1.71 -11.90
N PHE A 108 -10.84 0.75 -10.99
CA PHE A 108 -11.66 0.97 -9.79
C PHE A 108 -11.10 2.12 -8.94
N ASN A 109 -9.79 2.15 -8.72
CA ASN A 109 -9.14 3.24 -7.99
C ASN A 109 -9.37 4.60 -8.64
N ALA A 110 -9.24 4.69 -9.97
CA ALA A 110 -9.47 5.91 -10.72
C ALA A 110 -10.94 6.35 -10.67
N MET A 111 -11.89 5.41 -10.70
CA MET A 111 -13.32 5.72 -10.70
C MET A 111 -13.82 6.29 -9.35
N PHE A 112 -13.21 5.89 -8.23
CA PHE A 112 -13.60 6.33 -6.88
C PHE A 112 -12.60 7.29 -6.20
N ASP A 113 -11.62 7.81 -6.95
CA ASP A 113 -10.52 8.66 -6.46
C ASP A 113 -9.87 8.07 -5.21
N LEU A 114 -9.34 6.85 -5.37
CA LEU A 114 -8.63 6.10 -4.34
C LEU A 114 -7.13 6.13 -4.64
N ARG A 115 -6.36 6.72 -3.73
CA ARG A 115 -4.92 7.01 -3.91
C ARG A 115 -4.03 6.35 -2.86
N GLY A 116 -4.61 5.77 -1.82
CA GLY A 116 -3.87 5.17 -0.72
C GLY A 116 -3.50 3.72 -0.99
N CYS A 117 -2.93 3.07 0.04
CA CYS A 117 -2.96 1.62 0.08
C CYS A 117 -4.42 1.18 0.27
N TRP A 118 -4.81 0.11 -0.42
CA TRP A 118 -6.23 -0.24 -0.55
C TRP A 118 -6.89 -0.56 0.79
N GLN A 119 -6.14 -1.00 1.81
CA GLN A 119 -6.66 -1.27 3.14
C GLN A 119 -7.11 0.02 3.85
N LYS A 120 -6.36 1.11 3.70
CA LYS A 120 -6.74 2.42 4.26
C LYS A 120 -7.95 2.97 3.52
N ASP A 121 -7.94 2.86 2.19
CA ASP A 121 -9.05 3.26 1.35
C ASP A 121 -10.34 2.49 1.71
N ALA A 122 -10.24 1.17 1.84
CA ALA A 122 -11.33 0.30 2.27
C ALA A 122 -11.83 0.63 3.69
N ALA A 123 -10.93 0.94 4.63
CA ALA A 123 -11.33 1.32 5.98
C ALA A 123 -12.01 2.71 6.05
N SER A 124 -11.74 3.58 5.07
CA SER A 124 -12.33 4.92 5.00
C SER A 124 -13.70 4.95 4.32
N ALA A 125 -13.98 3.99 3.44
CA ALA A 125 -15.20 3.93 2.64
C ALA A 125 -16.23 2.96 3.24
N LYS A 126 -17.41 3.48 3.60
CA LYS A 126 -18.55 2.68 4.08
C LYS A 126 -19.17 1.88 2.93
N ASN A 127 -19.62 2.61 1.91
CA ASN A 127 -20.28 2.06 0.74
C ASN A 127 -19.91 2.85 -0.52
N LEU A 128 -20.02 2.18 -1.66
CA LEU A 128 -19.75 2.70 -2.99
C LEU A 128 -20.96 2.43 -3.90
N ALA A 129 -21.27 3.37 -4.79
CA ALA A 129 -22.32 3.22 -5.80
C ALA A 129 -22.03 4.07 -7.04
N PHE A 130 -22.65 3.77 -8.18
CA PHE A 130 -22.56 4.60 -9.37
C PHE A 130 -23.81 4.52 -10.26
N ASP A 131 -24.08 5.59 -11.00
CA ASP A 131 -25.12 5.70 -12.03
C ASP A 131 -24.52 6.40 -13.24
N GLY A 132 -24.68 5.82 -14.42
CA GLY A 132 -24.17 6.44 -15.63
C GLY A 132 -24.63 5.81 -16.92
N TRP A 133 -24.35 6.55 -18.00
CA TRP A 133 -24.54 6.10 -19.36
C TRP A 133 -23.24 5.50 -19.90
N PHE A 134 -23.37 4.32 -20.50
CA PHE A 134 -22.32 3.62 -21.22
C PHE A 134 -22.78 3.47 -22.67
N ILE A 135 -22.15 4.24 -23.56
CA ILE A 135 -22.42 4.25 -25.00
C ILE A 135 -21.28 3.55 -25.68
N THR A 136 -21.43 2.25 -25.89
CA THR A 136 -20.50 1.46 -26.69
C THR A 136 -20.90 1.61 -28.16
N LEU A 137 -19.98 2.06 -29.00
CA LEU A 137 -20.17 2.09 -30.45
C LEU A 137 -19.85 0.73 -31.07
N TYR A 138 -18.76 0.12 -30.60
CA TYR A 138 -18.29 -1.18 -31.05
C TYR A 138 -17.35 -1.83 -30.02
N ASN A 139 -17.26 -3.15 -30.08
CA ASN A 139 -16.33 -3.95 -29.29
C ASN A 139 -15.33 -4.61 -30.23
N VAL A 140 -14.04 -4.49 -29.93
CA VAL A 140 -13.00 -5.26 -30.62
C VAL A 140 -12.53 -6.33 -29.65
N GLU A 141 -12.73 -7.60 -29.99
CA GLU A 141 -12.44 -8.72 -29.10
C GLU A 141 -11.68 -9.81 -29.83
N LEU A 142 -10.77 -10.46 -29.11
CA LEU A 142 -10.10 -11.67 -29.56
C LEU A 142 -11.06 -12.85 -29.36
N GLU A 143 -11.27 -13.63 -30.42
CA GLU A 143 -12.02 -14.88 -30.35
C GLU A 143 -11.35 -15.81 -29.32
N ARG A 144 -12.13 -16.23 -28.31
CA ARG A 144 -11.68 -17.04 -27.16
C ARG A 144 -11.29 -18.47 -27.58
N SER A 145 -10.19 -18.57 -28.30
CA SER A 145 -9.47 -19.78 -28.68
C SER A 145 -8.23 -19.95 -27.79
N HIS A 146 -7.41 -20.98 -28.02
CA HIS A 146 -6.20 -21.26 -27.24
C HIS A 146 -5.17 -20.12 -27.37
N ILE A 147 -5.27 -19.09 -26.52
CA ILE A 147 -4.32 -17.97 -26.46
C ILE A 147 -2.97 -18.52 -26.01
N THR A 148 -1.94 -18.31 -26.82
CA THR A 148 -0.57 -18.74 -26.55
C THR A 148 0.33 -17.50 -26.53
N LEU A 149 1.16 -17.37 -25.49
CA LEU A 149 2.20 -16.33 -25.46
C LEU A 149 3.29 -16.64 -26.49
N SER A 150 3.85 -15.60 -27.07
CA SER A 150 5.05 -15.69 -27.92
C SER A 150 6.22 -16.35 -27.16
N GLU A 151 7.05 -17.08 -27.90
CA GLU A 151 8.23 -17.73 -27.35
C GLU A 151 9.19 -16.70 -26.74
N GLU A 152 9.37 -15.53 -27.33
CA GLU A 152 10.25 -14.50 -26.77
C GLU A 152 9.85 -14.10 -25.35
N VAL A 153 8.55 -13.89 -25.10
CA VAL A 153 8.03 -13.55 -23.77
C VAL A 153 8.22 -14.71 -22.78
N LYS A 154 8.04 -15.96 -23.24
CA LYS A 154 8.26 -17.15 -22.38
C LYS A 154 9.73 -17.29 -21.96
N HIS A 155 10.67 -16.99 -22.84
CA HIS A 155 12.11 -17.08 -22.55
C HIS A 155 12.60 -16.02 -21.56
N GLU A 156 11.92 -14.88 -21.46
CA GLU A 156 12.24 -13.81 -20.51
C GLU A 156 11.69 -14.05 -19.09
N VAL A 157 10.96 -15.13 -18.86
CA VAL A 157 10.44 -15.46 -17.52
C VAL A 157 11.59 -15.89 -16.59
N PRO A 158 11.84 -15.20 -15.47
CA PRO A 158 12.92 -15.57 -14.56
C PRO A 158 12.72 -16.96 -13.94
N ALA A 159 13.72 -17.82 -14.04
CA ALA A 159 13.65 -19.20 -13.55
C ALA A 159 13.77 -19.32 -12.01
N THR A 160 14.19 -18.26 -11.33
CA THR A 160 14.41 -18.16 -9.87
C THR A 160 13.76 -16.88 -9.32
N TRP A 161 13.70 -16.75 -8.00
CA TRP A 161 13.31 -15.50 -7.35
C TRP A 161 14.42 -14.46 -7.49
N ASP A 162 14.41 -13.72 -8.60
CA ASP A 162 15.28 -12.58 -8.87
C ASP A 162 14.43 -11.29 -8.87
N PRO A 163 14.47 -10.48 -7.80
CA PRO A 163 13.67 -9.26 -7.69
C PRO A 163 13.86 -8.26 -8.84
N VAL A 164 15.08 -8.16 -9.41
CA VAL A 164 15.37 -7.21 -10.49
C VAL A 164 14.72 -7.70 -11.78
N ALA A 165 15.02 -8.93 -12.19
CA ALA A 165 14.46 -9.51 -13.42
C ALA A 165 12.92 -9.62 -13.37
N LEU A 166 12.35 -9.92 -12.19
CA LEU A 166 10.90 -9.95 -11.98
C LEU A 166 10.26 -8.56 -12.12
N ALA A 167 10.89 -7.53 -11.56
CA ALA A 167 10.42 -6.16 -11.69
C ALA A 167 10.51 -5.67 -13.14
N GLU A 168 11.64 -5.95 -13.82
CA GLU A 168 11.83 -5.63 -15.24
C GLU A 168 10.78 -6.32 -16.12
N PHE A 169 10.46 -7.59 -15.87
CA PHE A 169 9.41 -8.29 -16.62
C PHE A 169 8.04 -7.61 -16.45
N ILE A 170 7.67 -7.25 -15.22
CA ILE A 170 6.39 -6.58 -14.92
C ILE A 170 6.36 -5.18 -15.54
N ASP A 171 7.48 -4.45 -15.52
CA ASP A 171 7.54 -3.14 -16.16
C ASP A 171 7.53 -3.24 -17.70
N LYS A 172 8.17 -4.25 -18.28
CA LYS A 172 8.21 -4.43 -19.73
C LYS A 172 6.87 -4.90 -20.29
N TYR A 173 6.28 -5.95 -19.71
CA TYR A 173 5.10 -6.63 -20.26
C TYR A 173 3.81 -6.34 -19.50
N GLY A 174 3.88 -5.76 -18.31
CA GLY A 174 2.72 -5.59 -17.45
C GLY A 174 2.35 -6.89 -16.72
N THR A 175 1.11 -6.95 -16.25
CA THR A 175 0.59 -8.07 -15.47
C THR A 175 -0.43 -8.92 -16.24
N HIS A 176 -1.09 -8.31 -17.23
CA HIS A 176 -2.18 -8.91 -17.99
C HIS A 176 -2.01 -8.65 -19.50
N VAL A 177 -2.68 -9.45 -20.32
CA VAL A 177 -2.81 -9.26 -21.77
C VAL A 177 -4.20 -8.70 -22.09
N VAL A 178 -4.27 -7.68 -22.94
CA VAL A 178 -5.53 -7.14 -23.47
C VAL A 178 -6.14 -8.16 -24.44
N VAL A 179 -7.38 -8.60 -24.19
CA VAL A 179 -8.11 -9.51 -25.10
C VAL A 179 -9.39 -8.90 -25.66
N GLY A 180 -9.81 -7.75 -25.15
CA GLY A 180 -10.97 -7.03 -25.67
C GLY A 180 -10.96 -5.55 -25.26
N VAL A 181 -11.55 -4.71 -26.11
CA VAL A 181 -11.73 -3.28 -25.85
C VAL A 181 -13.12 -2.83 -26.30
N LYS A 182 -13.79 -2.04 -25.46
CA LYS A 182 -15.07 -1.41 -25.79
C LYS A 182 -14.85 0.07 -26.08
N MET A 183 -15.19 0.49 -27.29
CA MET A 183 -14.95 1.84 -27.79
C MET A 183 -16.25 2.65 -27.84
N GLY A 184 -16.21 3.90 -27.39
CA GLY A 184 -17.35 4.80 -27.43
C GLY A 184 -17.22 5.94 -26.42
N GLY A 185 -18.26 6.14 -25.61
CA GLY A 185 -18.27 7.17 -24.56
C GLY A 185 -19.01 6.73 -23.30
N LYS A 186 -18.60 7.26 -22.16
CA LYS A 186 -19.30 7.07 -20.88
C LYS A 186 -19.38 8.38 -20.09
N ASP A 187 -20.48 8.56 -19.38
CA ASP A 187 -20.71 9.68 -18.47
C ASP A 187 -21.34 9.11 -17.20
N VAL A 188 -20.54 9.03 -16.13
CA VAL A 188 -20.85 8.25 -14.93
C VAL A 188 -20.59 9.08 -13.67
N ILE A 189 -21.54 9.04 -12.75
CA ILE A 189 -21.42 9.60 -11.41
C ILE A 189 -21.12 8.45 -10.45
N HIS A 190 -19.97 8.53 -9.77
CA HIS A 190 -19.60 7.61 -8.71
C HIS A 190 -19.78 8.30 -7.36
N ILE A 191 -20.31 7.59 -6.38
CA ILE A 191 -20.47 8.06 -5.01
C ILE A 191 -19.64 7.19 -4.07
N LYS A 192 -18.86 7.86 -3.23
CA LYS A 192 -18.10 7.29 -2.12
C LYS A 192 -18.69 7.79 -0.81
N GLN A 193 -19.34 6.91 -0.06
CA GLN A 193 -19.83 7.19 1.28
C GLN A 193 -18.72 6.94 2.30
N LEU A 194 -18.42 7.91 3.15
CA LEU A 194 -17.38 7.78 4.18
C LEU A 194 -17.87 7.01 5.41
N GLN A 195 -16.95 6.38 6.13
CA GLN A 195 -17.24 5.53 7.30
C GLN A 195 -17.98 6.26 8.43
N ASN A 196 -17.81 7.58 8.54
CA ASN A 196 -18.48 8.42 9.54
C ASN A 196 -19.91 8.83 9.14
N SER A 197 -20.42 8.40 7.98
CA SER A 197 -21.76 8.71 7.52
C SER A 197 -22.81 7.82 8.18
N ASN A 198 -23.87 8.46 8.69
CA ASN A 198 -25.05 7.79 9.26
C ASN A 198 -26.14 7.49 8.23
N LEU A 199 -25.90 7.77 6.95
CA LEU A 199 -26.90 7.50 5.90
C LEU A 199 -27.01 6.00 5.65
N GLU A 200 -28.25 5.55 5.45
CA GLU A 200 -28.58 4.18 5.11
C GLU A 200 -28.51 3.95 3.59
N PRO A 201 -28.25 2.72 3.12
CA PRO A 201 -28.09 2.43 1.70
C PRO A 201 -29.23 2.95 0.79
N PRO A 202 -30.52 2.87 1.16
CA PRO A 202 -31.60 3.42 0.32
C PRO A 202 -31.54 4.95 0.16
N GLU A 203 -31.06 5.67 1.17
CA GLU A 203 -30.90 7.12 1.12
C GLU A 203 -29.76 7.52 0.18
N VAL A 204 -28.66 6.76 0.23
CA VAL A 204 -27.52 6.93 -0.69
C VAL A 204 -27.96 6.64 -2.13
N GLN A 205 -28.73 5.58 -2.34
CA GLN A 205 -29.27 5.23 -3.66
C GLN A 205 -30.19 6.33 -4.21
N LYS A 206 -31.08 6.87 -3.37
CA LYS A 206 -31.97 7.97 -3.73
C LYS A 206 -31.18 9.23 -4.10
N LEU A 207 -30.16 9.58 -3.31
CA LEU A 207 -29.29 10.72 -3.58
C LEU A 207 -28.56 10.58 -4.91
N LEU A 208 -27.99 9.39 -5.19
CA LEU A 208 -27.32 9.09 -6.45
C LEU A 208 -28.26 9.30 -7.63
N LYS A 209 -29.48 8.75 -7.54
CA LYS A 209 -30.49 8.87 -8.59
C LYS A 209 -30.90 10.33 -8.84
N GLU A 210 -31.16 11.11 -7.78
CA GLU A 210 -31.49 12.53 -7.92
C GLU A 210 -30.36 13.34 -8.59
N TYR A 211 -29.10 13.03 -8.26
CA TYR A 211 -27.95 13.67 -8.88
C TYR A 211 -27.79 13.27 -10.36
N ALA A 212 -27.95 11.99 -10.66
CA ALA A 212 -27.88 11.47 -12.02
C ALA A 212 -29.00 12.03 -12.89
N ASP A 213 -30.24 12.05 -12.40
CA ASP A 213 -31.37 12.58 -13.15
C ASP A 213 -31.20 14.08 -13.43
N LYS A 214 -30.66 14.86 -12.50
CA LYS A 214 -30.29 16.28 -12.74
C LYS A 214 -29.18 16.44 -13.77
N ARG A 215 -28.16 15.58 -13.75
CA ARG A 215 -27.04 15.65 -14.70
C ARG A 215 -27.49 15.25 -16.12
N PHE A 216 -28.42 14.30 -16.24
CA PHE A 216 -28.82 13.71 -17.51
C PHE A 216 -30.12 14.28 -18.10
N SER A 217 -30.88 15.11 -17.37
CA SER A 217 -32.14 15.71 -17.86
C SER A 217 -31.98 16.79 -18.93
N GLY A 218 -30.75 17.24 -19.23
CA GLY A 218 -30.46 18.16 -20.35
C GLY A 218 -30.72 19.66 -20.08
N ASP A 219 -31.42 20.01 -19.00
CA ASP A 219 -31.86 21.40 -18.69
C ASP A 219 -30.95 22.17 -17.73
N VAL A 220 -29.81 21.62 -17.30
CA VAL A 220 -28.99 22.22 -16.24
C VAL A 220 -27.69 22.81 -16.80
N ASN A 221 -27.47 24.10 -16.52
CA ASN A 221 -26.20 24.76 -16.80
C ASN A 221 -25.06 24.09 -15.99
N PRO A 222 -23.93 23.72 -16.61
CA PRO A 222 -22.78 23.10 -15.92
C PRO A 222 -22.27 23.90 -14.71
N ALA A 223 -22.47 25.22 -14.72
CA ALA A 223 -22.11 26.14 -13.64
C ALA A 223 -22.90 25.91 -12.34
N GLU A 224 -24.15 25.45 -12.41
CA GLU A 224 -25.02 25.25 -11.23
C GLU A 224 -24.68 23.95 -10.46
N LEU A 225 -24.16 22.93 -11.15
CA LEU A 225 -23.65 21.69 -10.54
C LEU A 225 -22.29 21.88 -9.84
N SER A 226 -21.55 22.92 -10.23
CA SER A 226 -20.19 23.21 -9.74
C SER A 226 -20.13 23.99 -8.42
N GLY A 227 -21.27 24.17 -7.73
CA GLY A 227 -21.47 24.90 -6.47
C GLY A 227 -20.24 25.66 -5.95
N LYS A 228 -20.24 27.00 -6.10
CA LYS A 228 -19.15 27.95 -5.73
C LYS A 228 -18.04 27.28 -4.89
N PRO A 229 -16.81 27.12 -5.42
CA PRO A 229 -15.74 26.51 -4.66
C PRO A 229 -15.54 27.31 -3.38
N LYS A 230 -15.77 26.66 -2.23
CA LYS A 230 -15.20 27.14 -0.98
C LYS A 230 -13.72 26.83 -1.08
N ASP A 231 -12.98 27.92 -1.10
CA ASP A 231 -11.53 28.07 -1.14
C ASP A 231 -10.81 27.00 -0.29
N GLU A 232 -10.36 25.90 -0.90
CA GLU A 232 -9.41 24.95 -0.30
C GLU A 232 -8.46 24.38 -1.38
N HIS A 233 -7.22 24.89 -1.35
CA HIS A 233 -5.97 24.42 -1.96
C HIS A 233 -6.03 23.54 -3.22
N ILE A 234 -5.89 24.19 -4.38
CA ILE A 234 -5.28 23.58 -5.57
C ILE A 234 -3.78 23.37 -5.24
N MET A 235 -3.41 22.18 -4.79
CA MET A 235 -1.99 21.81 -4.66
C MET A 235 -1.43 21.46 -6.05
N PRO A 236 -0.29 22.06 -6.45
CA PRO A 236 0.40 21.72 -7.68
C PRO A 236 0.80 20.24 -7.70
N TRP A 237 0.53 19.59 -8.84
CA TRP A 237 0.86 18.20 -9.11
C TRP A 237 2.37 18.05 -9.28
N ASP A 238 3.05 17.37 -8.36
CA ASP A 238 4.43 16.94 -8.59
C ASP A 238 4.44 15.71 -9.50
N PHE A 239 4.86 15.96 -10.74
CA PHE A 239 5.02 15.00 -11.81
C PHE A 239 6.40 14.34 -11.73
N HIS A 240 6.43 13.01 -11.70
CA HIS A 240 7.38 12.23 -12.49
C HIS A 240 6.57 11.37 -13.45
N GLY A 241 6.68 11.66 -14.75
CA GLY A 241 5.97 10.95 -15.82
C GLY A 241 5.32 11.91 -16.81
N VAL A 242 6.14 12.52 -17.67
CA VAL A 242 5.69 13.16 -18.92
C VAL A 242 4.79 12.15 -19.66
N PHE A 243 3.70 12.61 -20.30
CA PHE A 243 2.77 11.84 -21.18
C PHE A 243 1.44 11.28 -20.62
N ALA A 244 0.70 12.02 -19.77
CA ALA A 244 -0.66 11.59 -19.33
C ALA A 244 -1.82 12.61 -19.57
N HIS A 245 -1.68 13.57 -20.50
CA HIS A 245 -2.69 14.59 -20.74
C HIS A 245 -3.65 14.24 -21.90
N SER A 246 -4.73 13.49 -21.63
CA SER A 246 -5.85 13.33 -22.59
C SER A 246 -7.23 13.29 -21.92
N SER A 247 -7.31 13.18 -20.59
CA SER A 247 -8.58 13.20 -19.85
C SER A 247 -8.64 14.43 -18.94
N ARG A 248 -9.74 15.20 -19.02
CA ARG A 248 -10.07 16.21 -18.00
C ARG A 248 -10.05 15.55 -16.60
N PRO A 249 -9.51 16.22 -15.57
CA PRO A 249 -9.57 15.68 -14.22
C PRO A 249 -11.03 15.45 -13.80
N PRO A 250 -11.31 14.41 -13.00
CA PRO A 250 -12.65 14.13 -12.54
C PRO A 250 -13.20 15.32 -11.74
N VAL A 251 -14.50 15.59 -11.88
CA VAL A 251 -15.16 16.63 -11.06
C VAL A 251 -15.56 15.98 -9.74
N ILE A 252 -14.91 16.41 -8.66
CA ILE A 252 -15.13 15.89 -7.32
C ILE A 252 -15.93 16.92 -6.51
N THR A 253 -17.02 16.48 -5.89
CA THR A 253 -17.90 17.34 -5.10
C THR A 253 -18.24 16.68 -3.77
N SER A 254 -18.02 17.41 -2.68
CA SER A 254 -18.41 17.01 -1.34
C SER A 254 -19.87 17.35 -1.08
N MET A 255 -20.63 16.39 -0.53
CA MET A 255 -22.06 16.50 -0.26
C MET A 255 -22.36 16.18 1.20
N LYS A 256 -23.52 16.67 1.68
CA LYS A 256 -24.02 16.38 3.04
C LYS A 256 -22.94 16.62 4.11
N ASN A 257 -22.33 17.80 4.10
CA ASN A 257 -21.27 18.22 5.03
C ASN A 257 -20.04 17.28 5.05
N GLY A 258 -19.63 16.76 3.90
CA GLY A 258 -18.42 15.91 3.80
C GLY A 258 -18.65 14.43 4.03
N GLN A 259 -19.87 13.98 4.28
CA GLN A 259 -20.17 12.55 4.49
C GLN A 259 -20.15 11.72 3.19
N ILE A 260 -20.41 12.39 2.06
CA ILE A 260 -20.46 11.76 0.74
C ILE A 260 -19.56 12.55 -0.22
N THR A 261 -18.75 11.83 -0.98
CA THR A 261 -18.00 12.38 -2.11
C THR A 261 -18.61 11.87 -3.41
N SER A 262 -18.98 12.78 -4.31
CA SER A 262 -19.37 12.46 -5.68
C SER A 262 -18.21 12.71 -6.63
N ILE A 263 -17.97 11.78 -7.54
CA ILE A 263 -16.93 11.83 -8.55
C ILE A 263 -17.58 11.63 -9.92
N CYS A 264 -17.61 12.67 -10.74
CA CYS A 264 -18.16 12.61 -12.09
C CYS A 264 -17.05 12.36 -13.10
N ILE A 265 -17.19 11.30 -13.89
CA ILE A 265 -16.21 10.87 -14.88
C ILE A 265 -16.88 10.76 -16.24
N ARG A 266 -16.34 11.53 -17.18
CA ARG A 266 -16.72 11.49 -18.60
C ARG A 266 -15.52 11.03 -19.42
N ARG A 267 -15.74 10.12 -20.37
CA ARG A 267 -14.70 9.62 -21.28
C ARG A 267 -15.30 9.38 -22.66
N GLY A 268 -14.52 9.67 -23.72
CA GLY A 268 -15.01 9.64 -25.10
C GLY A 268 -15.83 10.88 -25.42
N GLY A 269 -15.94 11.21 -26.71
CA GLY A 269 -16.50 12.49 -27.15
C GLY A 269 -15.65 13.70 -26.74
N VAL A 270 -16.21 14.88 -26.96
CA VAL A 270 -15.52 16.17 -26.77
C VAL A 270 -15.95 16.80 -25.43
N ASP A 271 -15.22 16.54 -24.35
CA ASP A 271 -15.58 17.09 -23.04
C ASP A 271 -15.09 18.54 -22.83
N VAL A 272 -15.86 19.51 -23.35
CA VAL A 272 -15.59 20.96 -23.20
C VAL A 272 -16.57 21.60 -22.18
N GLY A 273 -17.13 20.79 -21.28
CA GLY A 273 -18.10 21.26 -20.28
C GLY A 273 -19.52 21.44 -20.82
N GLU A 274 -19.83 20.83 -21.96
CA GLU A 274 -21.17 20.82 -22.56
C GLU A 274 -22.16 19.90 -21.81
N SER A 275 -23.45 20.10 -22.07
CA SER A 275 -24.53 19.26 -21.51
C SER A 275 -24.39 17.80 -21.97
N HIS A 276 -25.03 16.88 -21.25
CA HIS A 276 -24.99 15.46 -21.61
C HIS A 276 -25.46 15.20 -23.06
N ASN A 277 -26.55 15.85 -23.49
CA ASN A 277 -27.11 15.65 -24.82
C ASN A 277 -26.20 16.16 -25.94
N GLN A 278 -25.55 17.30 -25.72
CA GLN A 278 -24.58 17.84 -26.68
C GLN A 278 -23.36 16.91 -26.78
N TRP A 279 -22.84 16.47 -25.64
CA TRP A 279 -21.74 15.51 -25.56
C TRP A 279 -22.04 14.20 -26.30
N LEU A 280 -23.24 13.64 -26.15
CA LEU A 280 -23.64 12.39 -26.83
C LEU A 280 -23.43 12.44 -28.35
N SER A 281 -23.66 13.60 -28.97
CA SER A 281 -23.52 13.79 -30.43
C SER A 281 -22.07 13.76 -30.92
N THR A 282 -21.11 13.98 -30.00
CA THR A 282 -19.68 14.05 -30.31
C THR A 282 -18.97 12.70 -30.23
N ILE A 283 -19.60 11.69 -29.61
CA ILE A 283 -18.97 10.38 -29.31
C ILE A 283 -18.55 9.65 -30.59
N SER A 284 -19.36 9.70 -31.64
CA SER A 284 -19.07 9.05 -32.92
C SER A 284 -17.85 9.65 -33.63
N GLN A 285 -17.57 10.94 -33.40
CA GLN A 285 -16.46 11.66 -34.02
C GLN A 285 -15.14 11.46 -33.26
N SER A 286 -15.21 11.28 -31.94
CA SER A 286 -14.04 11.15 -31.07
C SER A 286 -14.23 10.06 -30.00
N PRO A 287 -14.40 8.77 -30.40
CA PRO A 287 -14.61 7.69 -29.45
C PRO A 287 -13.34 7.39 -28.64
N ASN A 288 -13.52 6.84 -27.44
CA ASN A 288 -12.42 6.44 -26.56
C ASN A 288 -12.74 5.11 -25.85
N VAL A 289 -11.75 4.47 -25.25
CA VAL A 289 -11.89 3.21 -24.55
C VAL A 289 -12.66 3.37 -23.23
N ILE A 290 -13.84 2.76 -23.15
CA ILE A 290 -14.71 2.85 -21.97
C ILE A 290 -14.64 1.61 -21.07
N SER A 291 -14.23 0.48 -21.63
CA SER A 291 -13.94 -0.78 -20.92
C SER A 291 -12.87 -1.59 -21.67
N MET A 292 -12.16 -2.46 -20.95
CA MET A 292 -11.17 -3.40 -21.48
C MET A 292 -11.37 -4.77 -20.81
N SER A 293 -11.04 -5.83 -21.53
CA SER A 293 -11.05 -7.21 -21.02
C SER A 293 -9.64 -7.79 -21.05
N PHE A 294 -9.29 -8.56 -20.01
CA PHE A 294 -7.92 -8.99 -19.78
C PHE A 294 -7.81 -10.48 -19.46
N VAL A 295 -6.62 -11.03 -19.71
CA VAL A 295 -6.20 -12.36 -19.23
C VAL A 295 -4.87 -12.21 -18.48
N PRO A 296 -4.69 -12.79 -17.28
CA PRO A 296 -3.41 -12.71 -16.56
C PRO A 296 -2.28 -13.37 -17.36
N ILE A 297 -1.13 -12.69 -17.53
CA ILE A 297 0.02 -13.24 -18.26
C ILE A 297 0.46 -14.59 -17.66
N THR A 298 0.44 -14.69 -16.33
CA THR A 298 0.83 -15.89 -15.57
C THR A 298 -0.07 -17.11 -15.82
N SER A 299 -1.32 -16.89 -16.25
CA SER A 299 -2.24 -17.97 -16.63
C SER A 299 -1.86 -18.61 -17.98
N LEU A 300 -1.12 -17.89 -18.82
CA LEU A 300 -0.67 -18.32 -20.14
C LEU A 300 0.74 -18.97 -20.10
N LEU A 301 1.38 -19.02 -18.93
CA LEU A 301 2.72 -19.56 -18.70
C LEU A 301 2.71 -20.95 -18.05
N SER A 302 1.64 -21.72 -18.25
CA SER A 302 1.56 -23.10 -17.74
C SER A 302 2.71 -23.95 -18.31
N GLY A 303 3.42 -24.68 -17.44
CA GLY A 303 4.56 -25.50 -17.83
C GLY A 303 5.91 -24.77 -17.94
N ILE A 304 5.94 -23.43 -17.85
CA ILE A 304 7.19 -22.65 -17.88
C ILE A 304 7.84 -22.62 -16.49
N ARG A 305 9.14 -22.96 -16.42
CA ARG A 305 9.93 -22.87 -15.20
C ARG A 305 10.00 -21.40 -14.75
N GLY A 306 9.66 -21.14 -13.49
CA GLY A 306 9.66 -19.78 -12.94
C GLY A 306 8.31 -19.09 -12.90
N ASN A 307 7.26 -19.65 -13.54
CA ASN A 307 5.90 -19.09 -13.47
C ASN A 307 5.41 -18.91 -12.02
N GLY A 308 5.78 -19.82 -11.10
CA GLY A 308 5.45 -19.67 -9.68
C GLY A 308 6.04 -18.39 -9.05
N PHE A 309 7.28 -18.03 -9.38
CA PHE A 309 7.92 -16.81 -8.90
C PHE A 309 7.29 -15.56 -9.51
N LEU A 310 7.08 -15.56 -10.83
CA LEU A 310 6.41 -14.45 -11.51
C LEU A 310 4.98 -14.23 -11.00
N SER A 311 4.21 -15.31 -10.84
CA SER A 311 2.87 -15.25 -10.25
C SER A 311 2.88 -14.68 -8.85
N HIS A 312 3.84 -15.06 -8.01
CA HIS A 312 3.98 -14.49 -6.69
C HIS A 312 4.33 -12.99 -6.73
N ALA A 313 5.27 -12.57 -7.57
CA ALA A 313 5.67 -11.18 -7.75
C ALA A 313 4.53 -10.30 -8.28
N VAL A 314 3.79 -10.76 -9.30
CA VAL A 314 2.61 -10.07 -9.84
C VAL A 314 1.53 -9.92 -8.78
N ASN A 315 1.26 -10.95 -7.98
CA ASN A 315 0.28 -10.87 -6.90
C ASN A 315 0.68 -9.84 -5.83
N LEU A 316 1.95 -9.81 -5.43
CA LEU A 316 2.47 -8.80 -4.51
C LEU A 316 2.36 -7.39 -5.10
N TYR A 317 2.73 -7.22 -6.37
CA TYR A 317 2.64 -5.94 -7.07
C TYR A 317 1.20 -5.42 -7.16
N LEU A 318 0.25 -6.26 -7.59
CA LEU A 318 -1.16 -5.86 -7.71
C LEU A 318 -1.81 -5.56 -6.35
N ARG A 319 -1.39 -6.28 -5.30
CA ARG A 319 -1.90 -6.10 -3.94
C ARG A 319 -1.38 -4.83 -3.28
N TYR A 320 -0.07 -4.58 -3.38
CA TYR A 320 0.58 -3.50 -2.62
C TYR A 320 0.82 -2.24 -3.43
N LYS A 321 0.86 -2.37 -4.76
CA LYS A 321 1.06 -1.27 -5.72
C LYS A 321 2.22 -0.34 -5.35
N PRO A 322 3.42 -0.87 -5.04
CA PRO A 322 4.59 -0.01 -4.91
C PRO A 322 4.84 0.74 -6.22
N PRO A 323 5.53 1.89 -6.20
CA PRO A 323 6.02 2.53 -7.42
C PRO A 323 6.81 1.53 -8.27
N ILE A 324 6.61 1.55 -9.60
CA ILE A 324 7.18 0.54 -10.49
C ILE A 324 8.72 0.60 -10.47
N GLU A 325 9.27 1.79 -10.30
CA GLU A 325 10.70 2.07 -10.21
C GLU A 325 11.34 1.44 -8.95
N GLU A 326 10.54 1.26 -7.90
CA GLU A 326 10.97 0.70 -6.61
C GLU A 326 10.53 -0.76 -6.42
N LEU A 327 9.93 -1.38 -7.45
CA LEU A 327 9.38 -2.72 -7.36
C LEU A 327 10.46 -3.77 -7.01
N HIS A 328 11.67 -3.64 -7.56
CA HIS A 328 12.78 -4.55 -7.27
C HIS A 328 13.15 -4.53 -5.77
N GLN A 329 13.33 -3.35 -5.18
CA GLN A 329 13.59 -3.16 -3.75
C GLN A 329 12.44 -3.71 -2.90
N PHE A 330 11.20 -3.43 -3.32
CA PHE A 330 10.03 -3.96 -2.63
C PHE A 330 10.03 -5.50 -2.62
N LEU A 331 10.22 -6.15 -3.76
CA LEU A 331 10.23 -7.61 -3.89
C LEU A 331 11.34 -8.26 -3.07
N GLU A 332 12.50 -7.62 -2.98
CA GLU A 332 13.62 -8.10 -2.18
C GLU A 332 13.31 -8.13 -0.67
N PHE A 333 12.45 -7.23 -0.21
CA PHE A 333 11.99 -7.18 1.18
C PHE A 333 10.75 -8.03 1.46
N GLN A 334 10.23 -8.77 0.47
CA GLN A 334 9.10 -9.70 0.64
C GLN A 334 9.52 -11.11 1.08
N LEU A 335 10.68 -11.22 1.72
CA LEU A 335 11.13 -12.43 2.39
C LEU A 335 10.28 -12.73 3.64
N PRO A 336 10.16 -14.01 4.05
CA PRO A 336 9.50 -14.37 5.30
C PRO A 336 10.09 -13.60 6.49
N ARG A 337 9.21 -13.08 7.35
CA ARG A 337 9.61 -12.36 8.57
C ARG A 337 9.49 -13.29 9.77
N GLN A 338 10.49 -13.25 10.64
CA GLN A 338 10.50 -14.04 11.88
C GLN A 338 10.88 -13.17 13.06
N TRP A 339 10.51 -13.62 14.27
CA TRP A 339 10.90 -12.96 15.51
C TRP A 339 12.12 -13.64 16.10
N ALA A 340 13.10 -12.86 16.56
CA ALA A 340 14.16 -13.27 17.45
C ALA A 340 13.84 -12.75 18.86
N PRO A 341 13.90 -13.61 19.91
CA PRO A 341 14.02 -15.08 19.82
C PRO A 341 12.77 -15.74 19.20
N ILE A 342 12.95 -16.88 18.53
CA ILE A 342 11.84 -17.66 17.96
C ILE A 342 11.07 -18.33 19.10
N TYR A 343 9.74 -18.41 18.99
CA TYR A 343 8.90 -19.08 19.98
C TYR A 343 9.19 -20.60 19.96
N GLY A 344 10.06 -21.04 20.87
CA GLY A 344 10.61 -22.39 20.93
C GLY A 344 12.07 -22.41 21.40
N ASP A 345 12.84 -21.36 21.10
CA ASP A 345 14.24 -21.17 21.55
C ASP A 345 14.33 -20.56 22.95
N LEU A 346 13.21 -20.07 23.49
CA LEU A 346 13.12 -19.75 24.90
C LEU A 346 13.34 -21.05 25.67
N PRO A 347 14.43 -21.18 26.44
CA PRO A 347 14.67 -22.40 27.18
C PRO A 347 13.47 -22.66 28.10
N LEU A 348 12.62 -23.60 27.72
CA LEU A 348 11.82 -24.38 28.66
C LEU A 348 12.74 -25.18 29.61
N THR A 349 14.06 -25.17 29.33
CA THR A 349 15.08 -25.77 30.17
C THR A 349 15.26 -25.01 31.47
N LEU A 350 15.22 -25.81 32.54
CA LEU A 350 15.57 -25.51 33.91
C LEU A 350 16.95 -24.81 33.97
N LYS A 351 17.03 -23.48 33.89
CA LYS A 351 18.30 -22.75 34.12
C LYS A 351 18.75 -23.00 35.56
N ARG A 352 19.71 -23.92 35.73
CA ARG A 352 20.25 -24.42 37.01
C ARG A 352 21.25 -23.48 37.69
N LYS A 353 21.32 -22.19 37.31
CA LYS A 353 22.09 -21.16 38.04
C LYS A 353 21.25 -19.90 38.20
N LYS A 354 20.94 -19.53 39.45
CA LYS A 354 20.31 -18.25 39.83
C LYS A 354 21.27 -17.09 39.51
N GLN A 355 21.30 -16.62 38.27
CA GLN A 355 21.75 -15.25 38.03
C GLN A 355 20.67 -14.32 38.59
N ALA A 356 21.07 -13.34 39.41
CA ALA A 356 20.17 -12.35 39.97
C ALA A 356 19.65 -11.45 38.83
N THR A 357 18.46 -11.73 38.30
CA THR A 357 17.85 -10.89 37.27
C THR A 357 17.50 -9.52 37.87
N PRO A 358 17.90 -8.42 37.22
CA PRO A 358 17.54 -7.10 37.71
C PRO A 358 16.01 -6.94 37.67
N SER A 359 15.46 -6.27 38.67
CA SER A 359 14.01 -6.07 38.79
C SER A 359 13.66 -4.62 39.05
N LEU A 360 12.63 -4.14 38.38
CA LEU A 360 11.98 -2.87 38.61
C LEU A 360 10.79 -3.06 39.57
N ARG A 361 10.58 -2.06 40.42
CA ARG A 361 9.38 -1.95 41.28
C ARG A 361 8.70 -0.62 41.01
N PHE A 362 7.37 -0.62 41.07
CA PHE A 362 6.54 0.55 40.79
C PHE A 362 5.73 1.04 42.01
N THR A 363 5.67 0.25 43.09
CA THR A 363 5.14 0.64 44.40
C THR A 363 5.91 -0.09 45.52
N ILE A 364 5.81 0.37 46.78
CA ILE A 364 6.57 -0.15 47.92
C ILE A 364 6.39 -1.66 48.12
N MET A 365 5.13 -2.13 48.06
CA MET A 365 4.74 -3.54 48.19
C MET A 365 4.21 -4.13 46.86
N GLY A 366 4.56 -3.51 45.73
CA GLY A 366 4.05 -3.87 44.42
C GLY A 366 4.70 -5.09 43.77
N PRO A 367 4.13 -5.56 42.64
CA PRO A 367 4.76 -6.61 41.85
C PRO A 367 6.12 -6.13 41.31
N LYS A 368 7.04 -7.08 41.14
CA LYS A 368 8.36 -6.84 40.53
C LYS A 368 8.29 -7.19 39.05
N LEU A 369 8.79 -6.30 38.20
CA LEU A 369 9.08 -6.60 36.80
C LEU A 369 10.54 -7.02 36.71
N TYR A 370 10.81 -8.30 36.44
CA TYR A 370 12.16 -8.75 36.13
C TYR A 370 12.52 -8.31 34.71
N VAL A 371 13.78 -7.99 34.47
CA VAL A 371 14.26 -7.54 33.16
C VAL A 371 15.22 -8.60 32.61
N ASN A 372 14.90 -9.12 31.43
CA ASN A 372 15.79 -9.98 30.68
C ASN A 372 16.85 -9.12 29.99
N THR A 373 18.10 -9.26 30.41
CA THR A 373 19.24 -8.50 29.87
C THR A 373 20.01 -9.28 28.80
N THR A 374 19.49 -10.43 28.35
CA THR A 374 20.10 -11.21 27.28
C THR A 374 20.05 -10.42 25.98
N GLN A 375 21.17 -10.36 25.27
CA GLN A 375 21.23 -9.70 23.97
C GLN A 375 20.47 -10.52 22.92
N VAL A 376 19.55 -9.87 22.23
CA VAL A 376 18.83 -10.44 21.10
C VAL A 376 19.52 -10.01 19.82
N ASP A 377 19.88 -10.98 19.00
CA ASP A 377 20.59 -10.81 17.74
C ASP A 377 19.73 -11.37 16.60
N SER A 378 19.61 -10.60 15.52
CA SER A 378 18.96 -11.02 14.27
C SER A 378 19.86 -11.87 13.36
N GLY A 379 21.13 -12.05 13.74
CA GLY A 379 22.12 -12.80 12.97
C GLY A 379 22.56 -12.05 11.72
N ASN A 380 22.83 -10.74 11.85
CA ASN A 380 23.13 -9.83 10.75
C ASN A 380 22.05 -9.85 9.66
N ARG A 381 20.80 -9.61 10.06
CA ARG A 381 19.66 -9.52 9.15
C ARG A 381 18.87 -8.25 9.40
N PRO A 382 18.28 -7.62 8.35
CA PRO A 382 17.54 -6.39 8.53
C PRO A 382 16.36 -6.59 9.47
N VAL A 383 16.32 -5.78 10.52
CA VAL A 383 15.20 -5.71 11.47
C VAL A 383 14.11 -4.83 10.87
N THR A 384 12.88 -5.33 10.82
CA THR A 384 11.69 -4.63 10.29
C THR A 384 10.70 -4.25 11.39
N GLY A 385 10.99 -4.61 12.64
CA GLY A 385 10.15 -4.26 13.78
C GLY A 385 10.73 -4.66 15.13
N ILE A 386 10.20 -4.06 16.19
CA ILE A 386 10.59 -4.31 17.58
C ILE A 386 9.34 -4.40 18.44
N ARG A 387 9.32 -5.30 19.42
CA ARG A 387 8.27 -5.34 20.44
C ARG A 387 8.82 -5.56 21.84
N LEU A 388 8.13 -5.00 22.82
CA LEU A 388 8.27 -5.40 24.22
C LEU A 388 7.43 -6.65 24.45
N TYR A 389 7.99 -7.63 25.16
CA TYR A 389 7.33 -8.90 25.42
C TYR A 389 7.43 -9.27 26.90
N LEU A 390 6.39 -9.90 27.44
CA LEU A 390 6.35 -10.37 28.83
C LEU A 390 6.48 -11.89 28.88
N GLU A 391 7.71 -12.35 29.12
CA GLU A 391 8.09 -13.76 29.18
C GLU A 391 7.72 -14.43 30.52
N GLY A 392 7.73 -15.76 30.51
CA GLY A 392 7.55 -16.61 31.69
C GLY A 392 6.09 -16.91 32.00
N LYS A 393 5.86 -17.95 32.81
CA LYS A 393 4.50 -18.41 33.18
C LYS A 393 3.66 -17.35 33.90
N ARG A 394 4.30 -16.37 34.51
CA ARG A 394 3.66 -15.25 35.23
C ARG A 394 3.63 -13.95 34.43
N SER A 395 4.22 -13.94 33.23
CA SER A 395 4.40 -12.74 32.39
C SER A 395 5.01 -11.58 33.17
N ASP A 396 6.02 -11.87 33.98
CA ASP A 396 6.68 -10.93 34.89
C ASP A 396 8.13 -10.62 34.49
N HIS A 397 8.58 -11.13 33.33
CA HIS A 397 9.89 -10.87 32.75
C HIS A 397 9.75 -10.00 31.50
N LEU A 398 10.23 -8.77 31.56
CA LEU A 398 10.33 -7.88 30.40
C LEU A 398 11.47 -8.32 29.50
N ALA A 399 11.15 -8.57 28.24
CA ALA A 399 12.08 -8.89 27.16
C ALA A 399 11.83 -8.01 25.93
N ILE A 400 12.83 -7.91 25.06
CA ILE A 400 12.76 -7.21 23.77
C ILE A 400 12.89 -8.25 22.67
N HIS A 401 12.00 -8.22 21.69
CA HIS A 401 12.06 -9.12 20.54
C HIS A 401 12.23 -8.29 19.28
N LEU A 402 13.00 -8.81 18.32
CA LEU A 402 13.29 -8.18 17.04
C LEU A 402 12.61 -8.98 15.93
N GLN A 403 11.81 -8.33 15.10
CA GLN A 403 11.31 -8.92 13.86
C GLN A 403 12.34 -8.66 12.77
N HIS A 404 12.79 -9.69 12.08
CA HIS A 404 13.79 -9.57 11.03
C HIS A 404 13.47 -10.49 9.84
N LEU A 405 14.11 -10.23 8.72
CA LEU A 405 13.98 -11.06 7.53
C LEU A 405 14.62 -12.44 7.76
N SER A 406 14.06 -13.49 7.16
CA SER A 406 14.56 -14.87 7.28
C SER A 406 15.83 -15.14 6.46
N SER A 407 16.21 -14.22 5.58
CA SER A 407 17.47 -14.21 4.83
C SER A 407 17.89 -12.76 4.59
N LEU A 408 19.17 -12.56 4.28
CA LEU A 408 19.73 -11.26 3.96
C LEU A 408 19.38 -10.92 2.50
N PRO A 409 18.79 -9.74 2.22
CA PRO A 409 18.65 -9.23 0.85
C PRO A 409 19.99 -9.23 0.11
N ASN A 410 20.00 -9.63 -1.16
CA ASN A 410 21.21 -9.71 -1.99
C ASN A 410 21.91 -8.35 -2.15
N MET A 411 21.15 -7.27 -2.21
CA MET A 411 21.66 -5.91 -2.39
C MET A 411 22.24 -5.32 -1.09
N VAL A 412 22.05 -5.99 0.06
CA VAL A 412 22.49 -5.52 1.38
C VAL A 412 23.68 -6.35 1.85
N GLN A 413 24.87 -5.73 1.87
CA GLN A 413 26.06 -6.31 2.51
C GLN A 413 26.24 -5.71 3.90
N LEU A 414 26.07 -6.53 4.93
CA LEU A 414 26.22 -6.11 6.32
C LEU A 414 27.61 -6.46 6.85
N SER A 415 28.27 -5.48 7.43
CA SER A 415 29.44 -5.68 8.28
C SER A 415 29.11 -5.27 9.71
N ASP A 416 29.50 -6.09 10.67
CA ASP A 416 29.43 -5.71 12.08
C ASP A 416 30.33 -4.50 12.32
N ASP A 417 29.77 -3.46 12.95
CA ASP A 417 30.59 -2.34 13.40
C ASP A 417 31.36 -2.78 14.65
N LEU A 418 32.62 -3.18 14.46
CA LEU A 418 33.52 -3.55 15.55
C LEU A 418 33.96 -2.33 16.39
N ARG A 419 33.57 -1.10 16.01
CA ARG A 419 34.02 0.13 16.68
C ARG A 419 33.14 0.57 17.83
N GLN A 420 31.94 -0.02 17.98
CA GLN A 420 31.01 0.43 19.01
C GLN A 420 31.23 -0.31 20.34
N GLU A 421 32.20 0.15 21.12
CA GLU A 421 32.04 0.09 22.57
C GLU A 421 30.86 1.00 22.95
N PRO A 422 29.96 0.61 23.86
CA PRO A 422 28.87 1.48 24.27
C PRO A 422 29.46 2.75 24.86
N THR A 423 29.43 3.86 24.11
CA THR A 423 29.94 5.14 24.56
C THR A 423 29.25 5.45 25.89
N HIS A 424 30.04 5.44 26.96
CA HIS A 424 29.62 5.74 28.32
C HIS A 424 29.38 7.26 28.49
N GLU A 425 28.76 7.90 27.50
CA GLU A 425 28.38 9.30 27.63
C GLU A 425 27.32 9.43 28.72
N PRO A 426 27.48 10.37 29.65
CA PRO A 426 26.53 10.57 30.72
C PRO A 426 25.23 11.12 30.12
N VAL A 427 24.27 10.22 29.87
CA VAL A 427 22.91 10.60 29.47
C VAL A 427 22.36 11.60 30.48
N GLU A 428 21.93 12.76 29.98
CA GLU A 428 21.40 13.83 30.82
C GLU A 428 20.25 13.32 31.69
N ARG A 429 20.20 13.75 32.96
CA ARG A 429 19.13 13.37 33.91
C ARG A 429 17.72 13.76 33.41
N GLY A 430 17.63 14.65 32.43
CA GLY A 430 16.38 15.07 31.78
C GLY A 430 15.64 13.95 31.02
N TYR A 431 16.33 12.85 30.67
CA TYR A 431 15.73 11.70 29.98
C TYR A 431 15.21 10.61 30.93
N PHE A 432 15.23 10.81 32.25
CA PHE A 432 14.76 9.80 33.21
C PHE A 432 13.30 10.06 33.60
N GLU A 433 12.39 9.28 33.03
CA GLU A 433 10.96 9.40 33.30
C GLU A 433 10.48 8.32 34.30
N PRO A 434 9.72 8.68 35.33
CA PRO A 434 9.13 7.72 36.25
C PRO A 434 7.93 7.01 35.59
N VAL A 435 7.84 5.69 35.76
CA VAL A 435 6.73 4.90 35.18
C VAL A 435 5.40 5.14 35.91
N ASN A 436 5.42 5.43 37.21
CA ASN A 436 4.19 5.69 37.97
C ASN A 436 4.39 6.83 38.97
N TRP A 437 5.25 6.65 39.98
CA TRP A 437 5.61 7.70 40.94
C TRP A 437 7.09 8.07 40.87
N ASN A 438 7.43 9.33 41.16
CA ASN A 438 8.78 9.92 41.07
C ASN A 438 9.85 9.24 41.94
N ILE A 439 9.45 8.38 42.88
CA ILE A 439 10.33 7.73 43.87
C ILE A 439 10.72 6.32 43.43
N PHE A 440 10.00 5.72 42.47
CA PHE A 440 10.22 4.33 42.06
C PHE A 440 11.09 4.20 40.81
N SER A 441 11.04 3.06 40.13
CA SER A 441 11.90 2.79 38.97
C SER A 441 11.60 3.76 37.82
N HIS A 442 12.66 4.22 37.15
CA HIS A 442 12.57 5.12 36.01
C HIS A 442 12.93 4.39 34.72
N VAL A 443 12.58 4.99 33.60
CA VAL A 443 12.93 4.56 32.24
C VAL A 443 13.73 5.67 31.59
N CYS A 444 14.82 5.33 30.92
CA CYS A 444 15.55 6.25 30.09
C CYS A 444 14.84 6.40 28.74
N THR A 445 14.36 7.61 28.44
CA THR A 445 13.62 7.94 27.21
C THR A 445 14.51 8.58 26.13
N ALA A 446 15.83 8.57 26.34
CA ALA A 446 16.80 9.04 25.36
C ALA A 446 16.69 8.21 24.06
N PRO A 447 16.70 8.84 22.87
CA PRO A 447 16.74 8.13 21.61
C PRO A 447 18.05 7.35 21.47
N VAL A 448 17.95 6.09 21.06
CA VAL A 448 19.10 5.27 20.69
C VAL A 448 19.10 5.16 19.18
N GLU A 449 19.99 5.89 18.54
CA GLU A 449 20.21 5.94 17.10
C GLU A 449 21.71 6.02 16.83
N TYR A 450 22.13 5.65 15.62
CA TYR A 450 23.52 5.77 15.21
C TYR A 450 23.83 7.25 14.94
N ASN A 451 24.71 7.85 15.74
CA ASN A 451 25.19 9.22 15.59
C ASN A 451 26.70 9.15 15.37
N ASP A 452 27.12 9.07 14.11
CA ASP A 452 28.48 9.48 13.75
C ASP A 452 28.36 10.63 12.75
N ALA A 453 29.26 11.61 12.89
CA ALA A 453 29.15 12.93 12.28
C ALA A 453 30.13 13.07 11.11
N HIS A 454 30.38 11.99 10.37
CA HIS A 454 31.22 12.03 9.19
C HIS A 454 30.38 12.18 7.91
N ILE A 455 30.86 13.06 7.04
CA ILE A 455 30.15 13.65 5.91
C ILE A 455 29.99 12.67 4.73
N ASP A 456 30.38 11.40 4.88
CA ASP A 456 30.41 10.40 3.79
C ASP A 456 29.72 9.05 4.07
N GLU A 457 28.92 8.95 5.14
CA GLU A 457 28.62 7.68 5.81
C GLU A 457 27.62 6.73 5.11
N THR A 458 28.06 5.49 4.97
CA THR A 458 27.25 4.28 4.73
C THR A 458 26.14 4.14 5.79
N ALA A 459 24.97 3.61 5.41
CA ALA A 459 23.82 3.49 6.30
C ALA A 459 24.02 2.45 7.41
N SER A 460 23.65 2.78 8.64
CA SER A 460 23.68 1.86 9.78
C SER A 460 22.27 1.39 10.13
N ILE A 461 22.08 0.07 10.29
CA ILE A 461 20.79 -0.52 10.67
C ILE A 461 20.88 -1.27 11.99
N VAL A 462 19.77 -1.36 12.71
CA VAL A 462 19.69 -2.13 13.95
C VAL A 462 19.67 -3.62 13.63
N THR A 463 20.57 -4.38 14.25
CA THR A 463 20.62 -5.85 14.16
C THR A 463 20.53 -6.52 15.52
N LYS A 464 20.86 -5.79 16.59
CA LYS A 464 20.89 -6.31 17.98
C LYS A 464 20.15 -5.37 18.92
N ALA A 465 19.55 -5.91 19.98
CA ALA A 465 18.93 -5.11 21.04
C ALA A 465 18.95 -5.82 22.39
N TRP A 466 19.07 -5.04 23.47
CA TRP A 466 19.03 -5.56 24.83
C TRP A 466 18.64 -4.49 25.85
N PHE A 467 18.31 -4.95 27.05
CA PHE A 467 18.08 -4.07 28.19
C PHE A 467 19.27 -4.04 29.14
N GLU A 468 19.45 -2.88 29.75
CA GLU A 468 20.41 -2.66 30.82
C GLU A 468 19.70 -1.95 31.99
N VAL A 469 19.93 -2.38 33.23
CA VAL A 469 19.35 -1.72 34.41
C VAL A 469 20.49 -1.15 35.25
N LYS A 470 20.59 0.17 35.32
CA LYS A 470 21.58 0.86 36.16
C LYS A 470 20.94 1.43 37.41
N VAL A 471 21.74 1.52 38.48
CA VAL A 471 21.38 2.25 39.69
C VAL A 471 21.99 3.64 39.62
N VAL A 472 21.16 4.67 39.54
CA VAL A 472 21.58 6.07 39.50
C VAL A 472 21.10 6.75 40.79
N GLY A 473 22.01 6.98 41.73
CA GLY A 473 21.66 7.40 43.08
C GLY A 473 20.83 6.32 43.81
N MET A 474 19.61 6.68 44.24
CA MET A 474 18.67 5.74 44.87
C MET A 474 17.67 5.11 43.88
N LYS A 475 17.77 5.44 42.59
CA LYS A 475 16.78 5.05 41.56
C LYS A 475 17.33 3.93 40.69
N LYS A 476 16.49 2.94 40.36
CA LYS A 476 16.76 1.96 39.30
C LYS A 476 16.22 2.50 37.99
N VAL A 477 17.06 2.56 36.96
CA VAL A 477 16.71 3.09 35.65
C VAL A 477 16.87 2.01 34.60
N LEU A 478 15.83 1.79 33.80
CA LEU A 478 15.84 0.89 32.64
C LEU A 478 16.38 1.63 31.41
N PHE A 479 17.38 1.06 30.76
CA PHE A 479 17.95 1.54 29.51
C PHE A 479 17.69 0.53 28.39
N LEU A 480 17.39 1.07 27.21
CA LEU A 480 17.45 0.33 25.95
C LEU A 480 18.84 0.50 25.34
N ARG A 481 19.37 -0.59 24.80
CA ARG A 481 20.60 -0.61 24.02
C ARG A 481 20.34 -1.27 22.69
N LEU A 482 20.92 -0.72 21.63
CA LEU A 482 20.85 -1.23 20.27
C LEU A 482 22.28 -1.47 19.79
N GLY A 483 22.46 -2.55 19.02
CA GLY A 483 23.68 -2.79 18.25
C GLY A 483 23.37 -2.59 16.78
N PHE A 484 24.30 -1.94 16.10
CA PHE A 484 24.17 -1.54 14.70
C PHE A 484 25.14 -2.33 13.81
N SER A 485 24.72 -2.57 12.58
CA SER A 485 25.58 -3.09 11.51
C SER A 485 25.55 -2.11 10.34
N MET A 486 26.71 -1.91 9.72
CA MET A 486 26.86 -1.00 8.57
C MET A 486 26.42 -1.70 7.29
N VAL A 487 25.75 -0.96 6.40
CA VAL A 487 25.38 -1.38 5.05
C VAL A 487 26.31 -0.67 4.07
N ALA A 488 27.34 -1.37 3.60
CA ALA A 488 28.42 -0.78 2.81
C ALA A 488 27.94 -0.10 1.51
N SER A 489 26.86 -0.62 0.91
CA SER A 489 26.35 -0.20 -0.40
C SER A 489 25.14 0.74 -0.33
N ALA A 490 24.78 1.27 0.84
CA ALA A 490 23.54 2.04 0.99
C ALA A 490 23.69 3.32 1.80
N ARG A 491 22.80 4.29 1.53
CA ARG A 491 22.60 5.51 2.31
C ARG A 491 21.16 5.58 2.83
N LEU A 492 20.95 6.32 3.91
CA LEU A 492 19.61 6.57 4.44
C LEU A 492 18.90 7.61 3.57
N ARG A 493 17.86 7.19 2.84
CA ARG A 493 17.07 8.08 1.97
C ARG A 493 16.03 8.88 2.74
N ARG A 494 15.30 8.20 3.62
CA ARG A 494 14.20 8.77 4.41
C ARG A 494 14.16 8.07 5.76
N SER A 495 13.93 8.83 6.83
CA SER A 495 13.78 8.28 8.18
C SER A 495 12.58 8.92 8.88
N GLU A 496 11.82 8.12 9.61
CA GLU A 496 10.68 8.60 10.38
C GLU A 496 10.48 7.80 11.67
N TRP A 497 10.11 8.52 12.73
CA TRP A 497 9.71 7.92 14.00
C TRP A 497 8.26 7.44 13.91
N ASP A 498 7.97 6.32 14.54
CA ASP A 498 6.60 5.82 14.60
C ASP A 498 5.70 6.67 15.51
N GLY A 499 4.45 6.85 15.09
CA GLY A 499 3.43 7.70 15.74
C GLY A 499 3.34 9.14 15.22
N PRO A 500 2.28 9.90 15.60
CA PRO A 500 2.11 11.29 15.17
C PRO A 500 3.29 12.15 15.62
N SER A 501 3.82 12.94 14.69
CA SER A 501 5.05 13.78 14.77
C SER A 501 4.92 14.98 15.72
N THR A 502 4.33 14.78 16.89
CA THR A 502 4.38 15.77 17.97
C THR A 502 5.65 15.52 18.78
N LEU A 503 6.65 16.36 18.50
CA LEU A 503 7.77 16.62 19.40
C LEU A 503 7.20 16.92 20.80
N SER A 504 7.26 15.94 21.70
CA SER A 504 6.99 16.16 23.11
C SER A 504 8.18 16.91 23.72
N ARG A 505 8.26 18.21 23.44
CA ARG A 505 8.91 19.17 24.33
C ARG A 505 7.80 19.97 25.00
N LYS A 506 6.97 19.31 25.81
CA LYS A 506 6.01 20.00 26.67
C LYS A 506 6.71 20.46 27.94
N SER A 507 7.31 21.64 27.87
CA SER A 507 7.45 22.54 29.00
C SER A 507 6.05 22.94 29.51
N GLY A 508 5.84 22.96 30.83
CA GLY A 508 4.70 23.64 31.44
C GLY A 508 3.71 22.74 32.19
N VAL A 509 4.06 22.42 33.43
CA VAL A 509 3.25 21.72 34.43
C VAL A 509 2.07 22.60 34.90
N PHE A 510 1.01 22.82 34.11
CA PHE A 510 -0.25 23.43 34.61
C PHE A 510 -1.53 23.15 33.77
N SER A 511 -1.47 22.56 32.57
CA SER A 511 -2.66 22.40 31.71
C SER A 511 -3.57 21.20 32.04
N MET A 512 -3.25 20.34 33.01
CA MET A 512 -3.92 19.03 33.15
C MET A 512 -5.04 18.98 34.21
N LEU A 513 -5.37 20.08 34.87
CA LEU A 513 -6.29 20.07 36.02
C LEU A 513 -7.75 20.49 35.73
N ILE A 514 -8.12 20.79 34.48
CA ILE A 514 -9.47 21.29 34.17
C ILE A 514 -10.36 20.31 33.38
N SER A 515 -9.86 19.16 32.91
CA SER A 515 -10.66 18.31 31.99
C SER A 515 -11.23 16.98 32.55
N THR A 516 -11.20 16.71 33.86
CA THR A 516 -11.58 15.38 34.39
C THR A 516 -12.81 15.37 35.31
N ARG A 517 -13.85 16.15 34.99
CA ARG A 517 -15.18 15.92 35.58
C ARG A 517 -16.22 16.00 34.46
N PHE A 518 -16.99 14.92 34.32
CA PHE A 518 -18.00 14.63 33.28
C PHE A 518 -17.49 13.88 32.03
N SER A 519 -17.28 12.57 32.18
CA SER A 519 -17.57 11.54 31.15
C SER A 519 -17.44 10.15 31.79
N ALA A 520 -18.44 9.78 32.58
CA ALA A 520 -18.64 8.39 32.96
C ALA A 520 -19.46 7.72 31.85
N GLY A 521 -18.93 6.63 31.28
CA GLY A 521 -19.70 5.70 30.45
C GLY A 521 -19.73 6.00 28.95
N LEU A 522 -18.58 5.92 28.27
CA LEU A 522 -18.56 5.55 26.84
C LEU A 522 -17.38 4.61 26.61
N ASN A 523 -17.68 3.39 26.15
CA ASN A 523 -16.66 2.47 25.64
C ASN A 523 -15.84 3.19 24.56
N PRO A 524 -14.51 3.02 24.50
CA PRO A 524 -13.74 3.55 23.38
C PRO A 524 -14.32 2.97 22.08
N PRO A 525 -14.43 3.76 20.99
CA PRO A 525 -14.90 3.25 19.72
C PRO A 525 -14.04 2.06 19.32
N GLU A 526 -14.69 0.92 19.06
CA GLU A 526 -14.04 -0.25 18.48
C GLU A 526 -13.36 0.19 17.19
N LYS A 527 -12.03 0.04 17.14
CA LYS A 527 -11.29 0.26 15.90
C LYS A 527 -11.84 -0.71 14.86
N PRO A 528 -12.09 -0.28 13.61
CA PRO A 528 -12.53 -1.19 12.57
C PRO A 528 -11.53 -2.36 12.49
N GLY A 529 -12.06 -3.58 12.51
CA GLY A 529 -11.27 -4.80 12.40
C GLY A 529 -10.38 -4.73 11.16
N LYS A 530 -9.15 -5.24 11.26
CA LYS A 530 -8.23 -5.31 10.13
C LYS A 530 -8.94 -6.09 9.01
N VAL A 531 -9.26 -5.42 7.90
CA VAL A 531 -9.88 -6.04 6.73
C VAL A 531 -8.83 -6.96 6.11
N ASP A 532 -8.83 -8.23 6.49
CA ASP A 532 -7.92 -9.23 5.96
C ASP A 532 -8.63 -10.02 4.83
N LEU A 533 -8.09 -9.92 3.62
CA LEU A 533 -8.55 -10.72 2.47
C LEU A 533 -7.87 -12.09 2.42
N ASN A 534 -6.93 -12.39 3.33
CA ASN A 534 -6.28 -13.70 3.40
C ASN A 534 -7.06 -14.66 4.29
N SER A 535 -7.77 -15.62 3.69
CA SER A 535 -8.28 -16.78 4.43
C SER A 535 -7.18 -17.78 4.86
N ALA A 536 -5.92 -17.54 4.49
CA ALA A 536 -4.80 -18.48 4.67
C ALA A 536 -3.91 -18.22 5.89
N VAL A 537 -4.15 -17.16 6.67
CA VAL A 537 -3.36 -16.86 7.88
C VAL A 537 -4.32 -16.70 9.04
N TYR A 538 -4.21 -17.57 10.04
CA TYR A 538 -4.92 -17.41 11.32
C TYR A 538 -4.53 -16.04 11.91
N PRO A 539 -5.45 -15.07 12.02
CA PRO A 539 -5.13 -13.73 12.53
C PRO A 539 -4.99 -13.75 14.06
N GLY A 540 -5.56 -14.76 14.69
CA GLY A 540 -5.31 -15.08 16.09
C GLY A 540 -4.02 -15.88 16.18
N GLY A 541 -2.95 -15.24 16.65
CA GLY A 541 -1.90 -15.96 17.36
C GLY A 541 -2.50 -16.83 18.49
N PRO A 542 -1.68 -17.60 19.21
CA PRO A 542 -2.16 -18.48 20.28
C PRO A 542 -3.11 -17.72 21.24
N PRO A 543 -4.19 -18.38 21.72
CA PRO A 543 -5.26 -17.73 22.45
C PRO A 543 -4.70 -16.89 23.61
N LEU A 544 -5.17 -15.65 23.71
CA LEU A 544 -4.83 -14.76 24.83
C LEU A 544 -5.22 -15.46 26.15
N PRO A 545 -4.35 -15.47 27.16
CA PRO A 545 -4.66 -16.12 28.43
C PRO A 545 -5.92 -15.53 29.05
N SER A 546 -6.74 -16.39 29.67
CA SER A 546 -8.07 -16.07 30.24
C SER A 546 -8.07 -15.02 31.35
N ARG A 547 -6.90 -14.55 31.79
CA ARG A 547 -6.71 -13.41 32.69
C ARG A 547 -5.62 -12.50 32.14
N ALA A 548 -5.93 -11.21 31.99
CA ALA A 548 -4.93 -10.19 31.68
C ALA A 548 -3.78 -10.27 32.69
N PRO A 549 -2.52 -10.46 32.25
CA PRO A 549 -1.40 -10.62 33.17
C PRO A 549 -1.23 -9.35 34.03
N LYS A 550 -0.95 -9.48 35.32
CA LYS A 550 -0.85 -8.34 36.25
C LYS A 550 0.13 -7.24 35.79
N MET A 551 1.13 -7.59 34.97
CA MET A 551 2.15 -6.69 34.46
C MET A 551 1.81 -5.99 33.15
N SER A 552 0.73 -6.37 32.46
CA SER A 552 0.25 -5.66 31.26
C SER A 552 -0.22 -4.23 31.57
N ASN A 553 -0.49 -3.94 32.85
CA ASN A 553 -0.81 -2.59 33.33
C ASN A 553 0.42 -1.66 33.35
N PHE A 554 1.64 -2.20 33.25
CA PHE A 554 2.89 -1.43 33.31
C PHE A 554 3.70 -1.48 32.01
N VAL A 555 3.37 -2.36 31.07
CA VAL A 555 4.11 -2.53 29.81
C VAL A 555 3.12 -2.60 28.65
N ASP A 556 3.35 -1.79 27.63
CA ASP A 556 2.65 -1.89 26.36
C ASP A 556 3.36 -2.91 25.47
N THR A 557 2.70 -4.04 25.20
CA THR A 557 3.22 -5.12 24.35
C THR A 557 2.79 -5.00 22.88
N LYS A 558 2.34 -3.80 22.46
CA LYS A 558 2.02 -3.53 21.05
C LYS A 558 3.25 -3.79 20.18
N GLU A 559 3.05 -4.57 19.12
CA GLU A 559 4.09 -4.82 18.13
C GLU A 559 4.29 -3.58 17.25
N MET A 560 5.52 -3.09 17.20
CA MET A 560 5.91 -1.99 16.31
C MET A 560 6.59 -2.63 15.12
N VAL A 561 5.86 -2.80 14.03
CA VAL A 561 6.33 -3.44 12.80
C VAL A 561 5.95 -2.59 11.61
N ARG A 562 6.80 -2.60 10.58
CA ARG A 562 6.44 -2.13 9.23
C ARG A 562 6.71 -3.21 8.21
N GLY A 563 5.83 -3.31 7.22
CA GLY A 563 5.91 -4.33 6.18
C GLY A 563 5.33 -3.85 4.87
N PRO A 564 4.87 -4.77 3.99
CA PRO A 564 4.36 -4.40 2.66
C PRO A 564 3.09 -3.56 2.71
N GLU A 565 2.37 -3.62 3.83
CA GLU A 565 1.18 -2.82 4.13
C GLU A 565 1.50 -1.32 4.34
N ASP A 566 2.77 -1.00 4.59
CA ASP A 566 3.26 0.35 4.86
C ASP A 566 4.12 0.81 3.67
N PRO A 567 3.55 1.56 2.71
CA PRO A 567 4.30 2.01 1.55
C PRO A 567 5.58 2.78 1.95
N PRO A 568 6.73 2.51 1.30
CA PRO A 568 6.86 1.72 0.08
C PRO A 568 7.13 0.21 0.31
N GLY A 569 7.10 -0.28 1.55
CA GLY A 569 7.07 -1.71 1.87
C GLY A 569 8.41 -2.38 2.21
N TYR A 570 9.51 -1.63 2.17
CA TYR A 570 10.89 -2.11 2.43
C TYR A 570 11.57 -1.35 3.59
N TRP A 571 10.87 -1.22 4.70
CA TRP A 571 11.37 -0.48 5.88
C TRP A 571 12.38 -1.28 6.71
N VAL A 572 13.44 -0.61 7.16
CA VAL A 572 14.39 -1.12 8.14
C VAL A 572 14.37 -0.28 9.42
N VAL A 573 14.73 -0.88 10.54
CA VAL A 573 14.87 -0.18 11.81
C VAL A 573 16.28 0.41 11.94
N THR A 574 16.35 1.71 12.23
CA THR A 574 17.61 2.48 12.39
C THR A 574 17.74 3.12 13.77
N GLY A 575 16.73 2.97 14.62
CA GLY A 575 16.78 3.45 15.99
C GLY A 575 15.51 3.10 16.76
N ALA A 576 15.57 3.27 18.07
CA ALA A 576 14.43 3.08 18.94
C ALA A 576 14.61 3.84 20.25
N LYS A 577 13.50 4.05 20.96
CA LYS A 577 13.52 4.63 22.30
C LYS A 577 12.38 4.10 23.15
N LEU A 578 12.61 4.03 24.45
CA LEU A 578 11.55 3.76 25.40
C LEU A 578 10.74 5.03 25.66
N CYS A 579 9.46 4.87 25.95
CA CYS A 579 8.56 5.95 26.34
C CYS A 579 7.71 5.51 27.55
N VAL A 580 7.18 6.50 28.28
CA VAL A 580 6.22 6.26 29.35
C VAL A 580 4.89 6.90 28.96
N ASP A 581 3.99 6.09 28.41
CA ASP A 581 2.67 6.54 27.96
C ASP A 581 1.58 6.08 28.93
N GLY A 582 0.96 7.04 29.65
CA GLY A 582 -0.12 6.73 30.60
C GLY A 582 0.31 5.80 31.74
N GLY A 583 1.58 5.88 32.16
CA GLY A 583 2.17 5.05 33.21
C GLY A 583 2.59 3.64 32.77
N ARG A 584 2.64 3.38 31.45
CA ARG A 584 3.15 2.14 30.86
C ARG A 584 4.44 2.38 30.11
N ILE A 585 5.36 1.43 30.22
CA ILE A 585 6.58 1.36 29.41
C ILE A 585 6.16 0.95 28.00
N SER A 586 6.41 1.81 27.03
CA SER A 586 6.19 1.57 25.60
C SER A 586 7.51 1.74 24.84
N ILE A 587 7.51 1.34 23.57
CA ILE A 587 8.66 1.53 22.67
C ILE A 587 8.23 2.27 21.42
N LYS A 588 9.04 3.24 20.98
CA LYS A 588 8.91 3.88 19.67
C LYS A 588 10.11 3.52 18.82
N VAL A 589 9.87 3.26 17.55
CA VAL A 589 10.86 2.78 16.60
C VAL A 589 11.05 3.84 15.52
N LYS A 590 12.31 4.04 15.10
CA LYS A 590 12.67 4.85 13.94
C LYS A 590 12.87 3.91 12.76
N TYR A 591 12.08 4.13 11.72
CA TYR A 591 12.16 3.38 10.48
C TYR A 591 12.81 4.22 9.39
N SER A 592 13.62 3.58 8.56
CA SER A 592 14.26 4.23 7.43
C SER A 592 14.14 3.41 6.16
N LEU A 593 14.30 4.10 5.04
CA LEU A 593 14.47 3.52 3.72
C LEU A 593 15.93 3.62 3.31
N LEU A 594 16.45 2.53 2.77
CA LEU A 594 17.80 2.45 2.22
C LEU A 594 17.76 2.85 0.74
N ALA A 595 18.65 3.74 0.32
CA ALA A 595 18.97 3.99 -1.08
C ALA A 595 20.29 3.29 -1.40
N ILE A 596 20.23 2.31 -2.29
CA ILE A 596 21.38 1.52 -2.68
C ILE A 596 22.15 2.30 -3.76
N MET A 597 23.45 2.45 -3.56
CA MET A 597 24.32 3.20 -4.46
C MET A 597 24.84 2.27 -5.55
N SER A 598 24.90 2.76 -6.80
CA SER A 598 25.57 2.02 -7.88
C SER A 598 27.09 2.02 -7.68
N GLU A 599 27.78 1.02 -8.22
CA GLU A 599 29.25 0.95 -8.19
C GLU A 599 29.90 2.20 -8.80
N GLU A 600 29.31 2.78 -9.85
CA GLU A 600 29.77 4.05 -10.44
C GLU A 600 29.67 5.21 -9.44
N SER A 601 28.59 5.27 -8.65
CA SER A 601 28.39 6.30 -7.63
C SER A 601 29.36 6.15 -6.45
N MET A 602 29.86 4.94 -6.20
CA MET A 602 30.90 4.68 -5.20
C MET A 602 32.31 5.02 -5.69
N MET A 603 32.56 5.04 -7.01
CA MET A 603 33.87 5.41 -7.58
C MET A 603 34.12 6.92 -7.66
N PHE A 604 33.06 7.74 -7.51
CA PHE A 604 33.16 9.21 -7.51
C PHE A 604 33.14 9.83 -6.09
N MET A 605 33.27 9.00 -5.04
CA MET A 605 33.59 9.38 -3.67
C MET A 605 35.02 9.00 -3.37
#